data_AF-A0A1G9M8M1-F1
#
_entry.id   AF-A0A1G9M8M1-F1
#
_cell.length_a   1.000
_cell.length_b   1.000
_cell.length_c   1.000
_cell.angle_alpha   90.00
_cell.angle_beta   90.00
_cell.angle_gamma   90.00
#
_symmetry.space_group_name_H-M   'P 1'
#
loop_
_entity.id
_entity.type
_entity.pdbx_description
1 polymer ?
#
loop_
_entity_poly.entity_id
_entity_poly.type
_entity_poly.pdbx_seq_one_letter_code
_entity_poly.pdbx_strand_id
1 'polypeptide(L)'
;MNRKCNNQNGFTIIELLAGLAVMTIMLSVALPLLSNMAIITARGQQENNGLQEVRWALQLMTNDIRAGHVIATPATANTGSATFTFSRWNFPDSASTSVTYSLVKNELCRQAGSGARRPLTDGGRAPIKNVTFRKSVDGKNVTIAITLANGKKMQQTVNLLNEGK
;
A
#
# COMPACT_ATOMS: atom_id res chain seq x y z
N MET A 1 -15.27 14.77 -72.34
CA MET A 1 -14.63 15.10 -71.04
C MET A 1 -15.74 15.17 -69.98
N ASN A 2 -16.00 14.06 -69.27
CA ASN A 2 -17.14 13.95 -68.33
C ASN A 2 -16.77 14.53 -66.97
N ARG A 3 -17.34 15.69 -66.61
CA ARG A 3 -17.23 16.22 -65.24
C ARG A 3 -18.25 15.49 -64.35
N LYS A 4 -17.76 14.63 -63.46
CA LYS A 4 -18.53 14.12 -62.32
C LYS A 4 -18.78 15.31 -61.38
N CYS A 5 -19.98 15.87 -61.41
CA CYS A 5 -20.43 16.80 -60.37
C CYS A 5 -20.62 15.99 -59.08
N ASN A 6 -19.72 16.18 -58.11
CA ASN A 6 -19.91 15.67 -56.76
C ASN A 6 -21.04 16.47 -56.11
N ASN A 7 -22.18 15.82 -55.87
CA ASN A 7 -23.34 16.41 -55.23
C ASN A 7 -23.02 16.64 -53.75
N GLN A 8 -22.61 17.86 -53.41
CA GLN A 8 -22.42 18.29 -52.02
C GLN A 8 -23.77 18.81 -51.51
N ASN A 9 -24.63 17.90 -51.06
CA ASN A 9 -25.84 18.27 -50.34
C ASN A 9 -25.43 18.85 -48.97
N GLY A 10 -25.58 20.15 -48.79
CA GLY A 10 -25.42 20.80 -47.49
C GLY A 10 -26.54 20.39 -46.52
N PHE A 11 -26.21 20.20 -45.24
CA PHE A 11 -27.19 19.86 -44.21
C PHE A 11 -28.22 20.98 -44.03
N THR A 12 -29.49 20.59 -43.88
CA THR A 12 -30.57 21.54 -43.59
C THR A 12 -30.57 21.93 -42.10
N ILE A 13 -31.03 23.14 -41.76
CA ILE A 13 -31.05 23.64 -40.36
C ILE A 13 -31.83 22.70 -39.43
N ILE A 14 -32.92 22.11 -39.91
CA ILE A 14 -33.76 21.18 -39.14
C ILE A 14 -33.00 19.89 -38.78
N GLU A 15 -32.17 19.41 -39.69
CA GLU A 15 -31.38 18.18 -39.54
C GLU A 15 -30.24 18.40 -38.55
N LEU A 16 -29.66 19.61 -38.53
CA LEU A 16 -28.68 20.03 -37.54
C LEU A 16 -29.30 20.13 -36.14
N LEU A 17 -30.52 20.66 -36.02
CA LEU A 17 -31.26 20.71 -34.75
C LEU A 17 -31.63 19.31 -34.24
N ALA A 18 -32.10 18.43 -35.12
CA ALA A 18 -32.39 17.04 -34.78
C ALA A 18 -31.12 16.29 -34.34
N GLY A 19 -30.00 16.49 -35.04
CA GLY A 19 -28.71 15.91 -34.68
C GLY A 19 -28.18 16.39 -33.32
N LEU A 20 -28.34 17.69 -33.01
CA LEU A 20 -27.99 18.24 -31.70
C LEU A 20 -28.87 17.65 -30.59
N ALA A 21 -30.17 17.49 -30.82
CA ALA A 21 -31.08 16.89 -29.83
C ALA A 21 -30.71 15.43 -29.52
N VAL A 22 -30.32 14.65 -30.53
CA VAL A 22 -29.86 13.26 -30.31
C VAL A 22 -28.51 13.24 -29.60
N MET A 23 -27.58 14.13 -29.97
CA MET A 23 -26.27 14.22 -29.32
C MET A 23 -26.37 14.58 -27.83
N THR A 24 -27.24 15.51 -27.44
CA THR A 24 -27.39 15.88 -26.02
C THR A 24 -27.92 14.72 -25.19
N ILE A 25 -28.85 13.93 -25.73
CA ILE A 25 -29.33 12.71 -25.09
C ILE A 25 -28.17 11.71 -24.92
N MET A 26 -27.37 11.49 -25.96
CA MET A 26 -26.21 10.59 -25.88
C MET A 26 -25.16 11.06 -24.86
N LEU A 27 -24.86 12.36 -24.85
CA LEU A 27 -23.94 12.98 -23.88
C LEU A 27 -24.44 12.85 -22.44
N SER A 28 -25.75 12.93 -22.22
CA SER A 28 -26.34 12.78 -20.88
C SER A 28 -26.04 11.42 -20.25
N VAL A 29 -25.90 10.37 -21.07
CA VAL A 29 -25.57 9.00 -20.61
C VAL A 29 -24.06 8.78 -20.56
N ALA A 30 -23.31 9.33 -21.52
CA ALA A 30 -21.87 9.13 -21.62
C ALA A 30 -21.07 9.80 -20.48
N LEU A 31 -21.47 11.02 -20.07
CA LEU A 31 -20.71 11.79 -19.06
C LEU A 31 -20.68 11.11 -17.67
N PRO A 32 -21.81 10.60 -17.12
CA PRO A 32 -21.77 9.85 -15.86
C PRO A 32 -20.90 8.59 -15.93
N LEU A 33 -20.91 7.87 -17.05
CA LEU A 33 -20.09 6.68 -17.24
C LEU A 33 -18.59 7.01 -17.20
N LEU A 34 -18.18 8.07 -17.89
CA LEU A 34 -16.79 8.53 -17.90
C LEU A 34 -16.34 8.99 -16.50
N SER A 35 -17.20 9.73 -15.79
CA SER A 35 -16.93 10.18 -14.42
C SER A 35 -16.73 8.99 -13.46
N ASN A 36 -17.62 8.00 -13.53
CA ASN A 36 -17.51 6.79 -12.72
C ASN A 36 -16.23 6.00 -13.04
N MET A 37 -15.85 5.90 -14.32
CA MET A 37 -14.60 5.26 -14.73
C MET A 37 -13.37 5.99 -14.17
N ALA A 38 -13.37 7.33 -14.19
CA ALA A 38 -12.29 8.13 -13.59
C ALA A 38 -12.17 7.89 -12.07
N ILE A 39 -13.30 7.80 -11.36
CA ILE A 39 -13.31 7.51 -9.92
C ILE A 39 -12.79 6.10 -9.64
N ILE A 40 -13.22 5.10 -10.42
CA ILE A 40 -12.79 3.70 -10.25
C ILE A 40 -11.29 3.56 -10.49
N THR A 41 -10.77 4.16 -11.55
CA THR A 41 -9.34 4.12 -11.88
C THR A 41 -8.50 4.84 -10.83
N ALA A 42 -8.92 6.02 -10.37
CA ALA A 42 -8.25 6.74 -9.29
C ALA A 42 -8.19 5.91 -7.99
N ARG A 43 -9.31 5.28 -7.60
CA ARG A 43 -9.35 4.38 -6.44
C ARG A 43 -8.45 3.16 -6.62
N GLY A 44 -8.49 2.53 -7.79
CA GLY A 44 -7.61 1.40 -8.11
C GLY A 44 -6.13 1.76 -8.02
N GLN A 45 -5.74 2.93 -8.51
CA GLN A 45 -4.37 3.41 -8.42
C GLN A 45 -3.96 3.68 -6.96
N GLN A 46 -4.83 4.33 -6.17
CA GLN A 46 -4.57 4.58 -4.76
C GLN A 46 -4.39 3.27 -3.98
N GLU A 47 -5.24 2.28 -4.22
CA GLU A 47 -5.11 0.96 -3.60
C GLU A 47 -3.80 0.25 -3.99
N ASN A 48 -3.42 0.31 -5.27
CA ASN A 48 -2.18 -0.30 -5.74
C ASN A 48 -0.95 0.37 -5.13
N ASN A 49 -0.93 1.70 -5.07
CA ASN A 49 0.14 2.45 -4.42
C ASN A 49 0.23 2.08 -2.93
N GLY A 50 -0.91 2.02 -2.22
CA GLY A 50 -0.93 1.64 -0.82
C GLY A 50 -0.43 0.22 -0.55
N LEU A 51 -0.74 -0.73 -1.44
CA LEU A 51 -0.21 -2.09 -1.37
C LEU A 51 1.31 -2.14 -1.63
N GLN A 52 1.82 -1.35 -2.57
CA GLN A 52 3.25 -1.28 -2.88
C GLN A 52 4.05 -0.70 -1.72
N GLU A 53 3.58 0.37 -1.09
CA GLU A 53 4.23 0.97 0.07
C GLU A 53 4.37 -0.03 1.22
N VAL A 54 3.29 -0.77 1.51
CA VAL A 54 3.32 -1.75 2.60
C VAL A 54 4.19 -2.96 2.25
N ARG A 55 4.27 -3.37 0.97
CA ARG A 55 5.23 -4.40 0.52
C ARG A 55 6.67 -3.96 0.72
N TRP A 56 6.99 -2.72 0.36
CA TRP A 56 8.31 -2.16 0.59
C TRP A 56 8.64 -2.08 2.09
N ALA A 57 7.67 -1.65 2.91
CA ALA A 57 7.83 -1.63 4.36
C ALA A 57 8.07 -3.04 4.92
N LEU A 58 7.30 -4.05 4.49
CA LEU A 58 7.51 -5.45 4.90
C LEU A 58 8.88 -5.99 4.48
N GLN A 59 9.37 -5.63 3.30
CA GLN A 59 10.70 -6.02 2.84
C GLN A 59 11.80 -5.37 3.71
N LEU A 60 11.66 -4.08 4.01
CA LEU A 60 12.59 -3.39 4.91
C LEU A 60 12.59 -4.01 6.32
N MET A 61 11.41 -4.31 6.86
CA MET A 61 11.26 -4.98 8.15
C MET A 61 11.90 -6.36 8.15
N THR A 62 11.68 -7.14 7.09
CA THR A 62 12.27 -8.47 6.93
C THR A 62 13.80 -8.38 6.93
N ASN A 63 14.35 -7.39 6.24
CA ASN A 63 15.80 -7.18 6.20
C ASN A 63 16.34 -6.77 7.58
N ASP A 64 15.68 -5.85 8.29
CA ASP A 64 16.11 -5.49 9.63
C ASP A 64 15.98 -6.66 10.61
N ILE A 65 14.90 -7.44 10.54
CA ILE A 65 14.68 -8.62 11.40
C ILE A 65 15.78 -9.64 11.19
N ARG A 66 16.20 -9.88 9.95
CA ARG A 66 17.30 -10.80 9.64
C ARG A 66 18.64 -10.33 10.21
N ALA A 67 18.85 -9.02 10.35
CA ALA A 67 20.00 -8.44 11.03
C ALA A 67 19.81 -8.34 12.57
N GLY A 68 18.61 -8.63 13.06
CA GLY A 68 18.28 -8.69 14.47
C GLY A 68 18.85 -9.95 15.13
N HIS A 69 19.25 -9.84 16.40
CA HIS A 69 19.78 -10.97 17.17
C HIS A 69 19.06 -11.19 18.50
N VAL A 70 18.38 -10.18 19.06
CA VAL A 70 17.54 -10.35 20.25
C VAL A 70 16.19 -9.67 20.01
N ILE A 71 15.11 -10.43 20.11
CA ILE A 71 13.74 -9.88 20.06
C ILE A 71 13.26 -9.63 21.48
N ALA A 72 13.00 -8.38 21.80
CA ALA A 72 12.41 -7.98 23.09
C ALA A 72 10.88 -8.05 23.06
N THR A 73 10.26 -7.75 21.92
CA THR A 73 8.80 -7.77 21.76
C THR A 73 8.46 -8.17 20.33
N PRO A 74 7.52 -9.10 20.10
CA PRO A 74 6.74 -9.83 21.10
C PRO A 74 7.57 -10.91 21.81
N ALA A 75 7.15 -11.25 23.04
CA ALA A 75 7.64 -12.44 23.74
C ALA A 75 7.33 -13.72 22.95
N THR A 76 8.09 -14.79 23.21
CA THR A 76 7.85 -16.12 22.64
C THR A 76 6.42 -16.60 22.94
N ALA A 77 5.78 -17.25 21.97
CA ALA A 77 4.40 -17.75 22.07
C ALA A 77 3.31 -16.67 22.30
N ASN A 78 3.61 -15.39 22.01
CA ASN A 78 2.62 -14.32 22.10
C ASN A 78 1.59 -14.38 20.95
N THR A 79 0.31 -14.20 21.29
CA THR A 79 -0.84 -14.21 20.36
C THR A 79 -0.96 -12.93 19.51
N GLY A 80 -0.10 -11.93 19.70
CA GLY A 80 0.02 -10.74 18.86
C GLY A 80 0.39 -9.49 19.66
N SER A 81 1.41 -8.76 19.21
CA SER A 81 1.76 -7.43 19.72
C SER A 81 1.54 -6.37 18.65
N ALA A 82 1.11 -5.16 19.04
CA ALA A 82 1.02 -3.99 18.15
C ALA A 82 2.38 -3.31 17.92
N THR A 83 3.38 -3.68 18.71
CA THR A 83 4.75 -3.19 18.62
C THR A 83 5.73 -4.34 18.43
N PHE A 84 6.81 -4.07 17.71
CA PHE A 84 7.89 -5.02 17.51
C PHE A 84 9.21 -4.34 17.82
N THR A 85 9.94 -4.88 18.80
CA THR A 85 11.20 -4.31 19.27
C THR A 85 12.26 -5.39 19.33
N PHE A 86 13.42 -5.12 18.73
CA PHE A 86 14.54 -6.04 18.69
C PHE A 86 15.86 -5.27 18.61
N SER A 87 16.93 -5.90 19.07
CA SER A 87 18.29 -5.39 18.92
C SER A 87 18.90 -5.92 17.64
N ARG A 88 19.47 -5.03 16.82
CA ARG A 88 20.28 -5.36 15.66
C ARG A 88 21.75 -5.05 15.93
N TRP A 89 22.65 -5.80 15.31
CA TRP A 89 24.08 -5.47 15.30
C TRP A 89 24.36 -4.34 14.30
N ASN A 90 25.21 -3.39 14.68
CA ASN A 90 25.70 -2.35 13.77
C ASN A 90 27.12 -2.69 13.29
N PHE A 91 27.26 -3.68 12.41
CA PHE A 91 28.59 -3.98 11.86
C PHE A 91 29.27 -2.73 11.24
N PRO A 92 30.57 -2.51 11.49
CA PRO A 92 31.51 -3.37 12.23
C PRO A 92 31.62 -3.09 13.74
N ASP A 93 31.02 -2.01 14.24
CA ASP A 93 31.00 -1.73 15.67
C ASP A 93 30.11 -2.75 16.37
N SER A 94 30.66 -3.55 17.29
CA SER A 94 29.90 -4.50 18.13
C SER A 94 28.88 -3.82 19.06
N ALA A 95 28.40 -2.61 18.73
CA ALA A 95 27.27 -1.95 19.34
C ALA A 95 25.95 -2.49 18.79
N SER A 96 25.00 -2.71 19.69
CA SER A 96 23.63 -3.04 19.31
C SER A 96 22.76 -1.78 19.27
N THR A 97 21.85 -1.71 18.31
CA THR A 97 20.81 -0.67 18.27
C THR A 97 19.45 -1.33 18.35
N SER A 98 18.62 -0.85 19.27
CA SER A 98 17.21 -1.26 19.33
C SER A 98 16.47 -0.69 18.13
N VAL A 99 15.67 -1.48 17.44
CA VAL A 99 14.75 -1.04 16.39
C VAL A 99 13.34 -1.35 16.85
N THR A 100 12.48 -0.33 16.84
CA THR A 100 11.07 -0.45 17.20
C THR A 100 10.19 -0.11 16.01
N TYR A 101 9.25 -1.00 15.73
CA TYR A 101 8.15 -0.80 14.81
C TYR A 101 6.84 -0.66 15.57
N SER A 102 6.02 0.31 15.18
CA SER A 102 4.73 0.56 15.80
C SER A 102 3.79 1.28 14.85
N LEU A 103 2.49 1.08 15.01
CA LEU A 103 1.47 1.86 14.33
C LEU A 103 1.26 3.21 15.05
N VAL A 104 1.34 4.31 14.33
CA VAL A 104 1.07 5.67 14.85
C VAL A 104 0.22 6.40 13.84
N LYS A 105 -0.97 6.89 14.21
CA LYS A 105 -1.87 7.64 13.32
C LYS A 105 -2.10 6.94 11.96
N ASN A 106 -2.32 5.63 11.98
CA ASN A 106 -2.50 4.76 10.80
C ASN A 106 -1.26 4.59 9.91
N GLU A 107 -0.09 5.00 10.38
CA GLU A 107 1.20 4.84 9.69
C GLU A 107 2.05 3.81 10.41
N LEU A 108 2.62 2.87 9.67
CA LEU A 108 3.67 2.02 10.19
C LEU A 108 4.93 2.87 10.32
N CYS A 109 5.41 3.01 11.54
CA CYS A 109 6.58 3.78 11.85
C CYS A 109 7.72 2.90 12.31
N ARG A 110 8.94 3.33 12.00
CA ARG A 110 10.20 2.75 12.45
C ARG A 110 10.97 3.75 13.30
N GLN A 111 11.56 3.27 14.37
CA GLN A 111 12.45 4.03 15.25
C GLN A 111 13.71 3.22 15.49
N ALA A 112 14.89 3.81 15.32
CA ALA A 112 16.17 3.18 15.64
C ALA A 112 16.83 3.90 16.82
N GLY A 113 17.12 3.15 17.87
CA GLY A 113 17.64 3.63 19.15
C GLY A 113 16.74 4.72 19.74
N SER A 114 17.38 5.76 20.25
CA SER A 114 16.75 6.99 20.72
C SER A 114 16.43 7.98 19.58
N GLY A 115 16.64 7.61 18.32
CA GLY A 115 16.40 8.47 17.17
C GLY A 115 14.93 8.81 16.96
N ALA A 116 14.67 9.79 16.09
CA ALA A 116 13.31 10.18 15.73
C ALA A 116 12.57 9.03 15.04
N ARG A 117 11.30 8.88 15.38
CA ARG A 117 10.39 7.96 14.72
C ARG A 117 10.09 8.47 13.30
N ARG A 118 10.21 7.57 12.31
CA ARG A 118 9.97 7.88 10.89
C ARG A 118 8.86 6.99 10.33
N PRO A 119 7.89 7.55 9.60
CA PRO A 119 6.89 6.73 8.91
C PRO A 119 7.54 5.97 7.75
N LEU A 120 7.12 4.71 7.57
CA LEU A 120 7.46 3.86 6.42
C LEU A 120 6.33 3.80 5.40
N THR A 121 5.12 4.16 5.82
CA THR A 121 3.91 4.22 4.99
C THR A 121 3.25 5.56 5.21
N ASP A 122 2.59 6.09 4.19
CA ASP A 122 1.82 7.33 4.28
C ASP A 122 0.37 7.01 4.72
N GLY A 123 -0.11 7.64 5.79
CA GLY A 123 -1.42 7.39 6.37
C GLY A 123 -2.59 7.81 5.45
N GLY A 124 -2.35 8.69 4.47
CA GLY A 124 -3.33 9.08 3.45
C GLY A 124 -3.37 8.12 2.24
N ARG A 125 -2.25 7.45 1.92
CA ARG A 125 -2.14 6.54 0.77
C ARG A 125 -2.31 5.08 1.14
N ALA A 126 -1.70 4.68 2.24
CA ALA A 126 -1.69 3.32 2.78
C ALA A 126 -2.19 3.32 4.24
N PRO A 127 -3.43 3.78 4.53
CA PRO A 127 -3.93 3.80 5.89
C PRO A 127 -3.96 2.38 6.48
N ILE A 128 -3.16 2.15 7.51
CA ILE A 128 -3.08 0.88 8.21
C ILE A 128 -4.06 0.89 9.38
N LYS A 129 -4.97 -0.08 9.40
CA LYS A 129 -5.93 -0.29 10.48
C LYS A 129 -5.30 -1.00 11.68
N ASN A 130 -4.47 -2.00 11.41
CA ASN A 130 -3.84 -2.80 12.45
C ASN A 130 -2.52 -3.40 11.97
N VAL A 131 -1.57 -3.54 12.89
CA VAL A 131 -0.34 -4.31 12.70
C VAL A 131 -0.20 -5.26 13.87
N THR A 132 0.08 -6.53 13.59
CA THR A 132 0.36 -7.52 14.63
C THR A 132 1.65 -8.25 14.35
N PHE A 133 2.41 -8.47 15.42
CA PHE A 133 3.67 -9.17 15.43
C PHE A 133 3.55 -10.38 16.33
N ARG A 134 4.01 -11.55 15.85
CA ARG A 134 3.98 -12.79 16.60
C ARG A 134 5.33 -13.48 16.49
N LYS A 135 5.93 -13.80 17.63
CA LYS A 135 7.09 -14.70 17.68
C LYS A 135 6.57 -16.11 17.88
N SER A 136 7.03 -17.01 17.02
CA SER A 136 6.65 -18.43 17.06
C SER A 136 7.08 -19.08 18.38
N VAL A 137 6.42 -20.18 18.75
CA VAL A 137 6.67 -20.91 20.01
C VAL A 137 8.10 -21.45 20.05
N ASP A 138 8.62 -21.87 18.90
CA ASP A 138 10.00 -22.33 18.72
C ASP A 138 11.03 -21.20 18.78
N GLY A 139 10.59 -19.94 18.87
CA GLY A 139 11.42 -18.75 18.91
C GLY A 139 12.05 -18.37 17.56
N LYS A 140 12.09 -19.30 16.60
CA LYS A 140 12.84 -19.18 15.34
C LYS A 140 12.21 -18.30 14.29
N ASN A 141 10.92 -17.99 14.41
CA ASN A 141 10.19 -17.29 13.36
C ASN A 141 9.41 -16.10 13.93
N VAL A 142 9.35 -15.02 13.15
CA VAL A 142 8.50 -13.87 13.43
C VAL A 142 7.51 -13.71 12.29
N THR A 143 6.24 -13.63 12.63
CA THR A 143 5.16 -13.33 11.70
C THR A 143 4.74 -11.88 11.87
N ILE A 144 4.77 -11.12 10.78
CA ILE A 144 4.24 -9.77 10.67
C ILE A 144 2.93 -9.85 9.91
N ALA A 145 1.85 -9.31 10.45
CA ALA A 145 0.58 -9.17 9.77
C ALA A 145 0.10 -7.72 9.80
N ILE A 146 -0.23 -7.18 8.63
CA ILE A 146 -0.70 -5.80 8.45
C ILE A 146 -2.10 -5.87 7.83
N THR A 147 -3.04 -5.13 8.41
CA THR A 147 -4.40 -4.95 7.87
C THR A 147 -4.58 -3.50 7.49
N LEU A 148 -4.90 -3.26 6.21
CA LEU A 148 -5.21 -1.93 5.69
C LEU A 148 -6.64 -1.51 6.06
N ALA A 149 -6.92 -0.20 5.98
CA ALA A 149 -8.25 0.33 6.29
C ALA A 149 -9.35 -0.21 5.37
N ASN A 150 -9.01 -0.56 4.12
CA ASN A 150 -9.91 -1.24 3.19
C ASN A 150 -10.12 -2.74 3.48
N GLY A 151 -9.55 -3.26 4.59
CA GLY A 151 -9.70 -4.65 5.03
C GLY A 151 -8.74 -5.64 4.38
N LYS A 152 -7.95 -5.24 3.37
CA LYS A 152 -6.91 -6.10 2.78
C LYS A 152 -5.86 -6.43 3.84
N LYS A 153 -5.44 -7.69 3.87
CA LYS A 153 -4.44 -8.20 4.81
C LYS A 153 -3.20 -8.63 4.06
N MET A 154 -2.04 -8.34 4.62
CA MET A 154 -0.75 -8.85 4.15
C MET A 154 0.00 -9.44 5.33
N GLN A 155 0.63 -10.58 5.11
CA GLN A 155 1.33 -11.31 6.16
C GLN A 155 2.65 -11.83 5.61
N GLN A 156 3.71 -11.71 6.40
CA GLN A 156 5.04 -12.21 6.09
C GLN A 156 5.60 -12.93 7.31
N THR A 157 6.08 -14.15 7.11
CA THR A 157 6.85 -14.88 8.13
C THR A 157 8.33 -14.76 7.79
N VAL A 158 9.15 -14.47 8.80
CA VAL A 158 10.59 -14.29 8.70
C VAL A 158 11.27 -15.25 9.64
N ASN A 159 12.17 -16.06 9.10
CA ASN A 159 13.02 -16.95 9.89
C ASN A 159 14.19 -16.14 10.45
N LEU A 160 14.45 -16.31 11.75
CA LEU A 160 15.57 -15.71 12.45
C LEU A 160 16.80 -16.59 12.23
N LEU A 161 17.90 -15.96 11.81
CA LEU A 161 19.12 -16.69 11.44
C LEU A 161 19.97 -17.10 12.65
N ASN A 162 19.70 -16.55 13.84
CA ASN A 162 20.51 -16.78 15.04
C ASN A 162 19.63 -16.83 16.31
N GLU A 163 19.26 -18.03 16.76
CA GLU A 163 18.94 -18.29 18.17
C GLU A 163 19.83 -19.43 18.71
N GLY A 164 21.12 -19.40 18.39
CA GLY A 164 22.03 -20.46 18.78
C GLY A 164 23.48 -20.13 18.52
N LYS A 165 24.06 -19.32 19.41
CA LYS A 165 25.42 -19.41 19.94
C LYS A 165 25.59 -18.40 21.07
#